data_AF-A0A956S7M7-F1
#
_entry.id   AF-A0A956S7M7-F1
#
_cell.length_a   1.000
_cell.length_b   1.000
_cell.length_c   1.000
_cell.angle_alpha   90.00
_cell.angle_beta   90.00
_cell.angle_gamma   90.00
#
_symmetry.space_group_name_H-M   'P 1'
#
loop_
_entity.id
_entity.type
_entity.pdbx_description
1 polymer ?
#
loop_
_entity_poly.entity_id
_entity_poly.type
_entity_poly.pdbx_seq_one_letter_code
_entity_poly.pdbx_strand_id
1 'polypeptide(L)'
;YKIGHETMDEDGTANWSYAIADEVCFEWIKFPRSDFEFETIIHCVRDPFKAIPSIVYTETCCTPNPDNWGWNNVYKSTEYRFRHLNIDFKDYIVNQAIRSFLGWNELIEKMNPNLTVRVEHPLDDIKGKYDIPLNFELPSRTTNSTSHNSLTQDQWNKVDKDLLDKLEEFCIKHNYLSIKDRIKQ
;
A
#
# COMPACT_ATOMS: atom_id res chain seq x y z
N TYR A 1 19.73 9.30 8.28
CA TYR A 1 19.16 9.27 6.92
C TYR A 1 18.09 10.33 6.80
N LYS A 2 18.16 11.12 5.74
CA LYS A 2 17.20 12.12 5.30
C LYS A 2 16.41 11.52 4.14
N ILE A 3 15.27 10.93 4.47
CA ILE A 3 14.40 10.21 3.54
C ILE A 3 13.16 11.06 3.29
N GLY A 4 12.88 11.38 2.02
CA GLY A 4 11.70 12.18 1.66
C GLY A 4 10.41 11.35 1.61
N HIS A 5 9.28 11.92 2.04
CA HIS A 5 7.95 11.32 1.86
C HIS A 5 7.41 11.75 0.48
N GLU A 6 7.17 10.78 -0.41
CA GLU A 6 6.74 10.99 -1.81
C GLU A 6 7.67 11.88 -2.67
N THR A 7 8.84 12.24 -2.14
CA THR A 7 9.86 13.05 -2.78
C THR A 7 11.22 12.38 -2.56
N MET A 8 12.11 12.48 -3.54
CA MET A 8 13.49 12.04 -3.38
C MET A 8 14.25 13.09 -2.58
N ASP A 9 14.81 12.68 -1.44
CA ASP A 9 15.73 13.50 -0.65
C ASP A 9 17.13 12.86 -0.65
N GLU A 10 18.07 13.43 0.10
CA GLU A 10 19.51 13.09 0.06
C GLU A 10 19.80 11.58 0.18
N ASP A 11 19.12 10.87 1.07
CA ASP A 11 19.39 9.45 1.35
C ASP A 11 18.33 8.50 0.76
N GLY A 12 17.31 9.02 0.06
CA GLY A 12 16.27 8.20 -0.54
C GLY A 12 14.84 8.74 -0.38
N THR A 13 13.86 7.85 -0.59
CA THR A 13 12.44 8.18 -0.55
C THR A 13 11.59 7.06 0.06
N ALA A 14 10.49 7.45 0.72
CA ALA A 14 9.36 6.59 1.06
C ALA A 14 8.21 6.92 0.09
N ASN A 15 8.17 6.20 -1.03
CA ASN A 15 7.20 6.45 -2.10
C ASN A 15 6.83 5.15 -2.83
N TRP A 16 5.55 4.77 -2.80
CA TRP A 16 5.05 3.55 -3.44
C TRP A 16 5.10 3.63 -4.98
N SER A 17 5.05 4.82 -5.57
CA SER A 17 5.01 4.99 -7.02
C SER A 17 6.31 4.55 -7.70
N TYR A 18 7.42 4.50 -6.96
CA TYR A 18 8.73 4.05 -7.43
C TYR A 18 8.81 2.53 -7.66
N ALA A 19 7.73 1.79 -7.41
CA ALA A 19 7.59 0.41 -7.86
C ALA A 19 7.62 0.29 -9.39
N ILE A 20 7.27 1.36 -10.12
CA ILE A 20 7.43 1.47 -11.57
C ILE A 20 8.74 2.19 -11.86
N ALA A 21 9.56 1.60 -12.73
CA ALA A 21 10.90 2.09 -13.01
C ALA A 21 10.89 3.43 -13.76
N ASP A 22 10.14 3.52 -14.86
CA ASP A 22 10.34 4.54 -15.89
C ASP A 22 9.22 5.58 -15.97
N GLU A 23 8.36 5.66 -14.94
CA GLU A 23 7.23 6.58 -14.93
C GLU A 23 7.03 7.22 -13.56
N VAL A 24 6.65 8.49 -13.54
CA VAL A 24 6.30 9.23 -12.32
C VAL A 24 4.78 9.38 -12.20
N CYS A 25 4.24 9.13 -11.00
CA CYS A 25 2.80 9.23 -10.74
C CYS A 25 2.32 10.68 -10.52
N PHE A 26 3.16 11.53 -9.92
CA PHE A 26 2.79 12.87 -9.49
C PHE A 26 3.73 13.93 -10.06
N GLU A 27 3.21 15.14 -10.30
CA GLU A 27 3.95 16.26 -10.91
C GLU A 27 5.11 16.76 -10.04
N TRP A 28 5.05 16.57 -8.71
CA TRP A 28 6.13 16.94 -7.81
C TRP A 28 7.28 15.92 -7.77
N ILE A 29 7.09 14.74 -8.36
CA ILE A 29 8.15 13.75 -8.54
C ILE A 29 8.94 14.14 -9.78
N LYS A 30 10.16 14.60 -9.56
CA LYS A 30 11.01 15.15 -10.64
C LYS A 30 11.63 14.09 -11.54
N PHE A 31 11.94 12.92 -10.99
CA PHE A 31 12.73 11.89 -11.65
C PHE A 31 12.07 10.51 -11.44
N PRO A 32 12.08 9.65 -12.47
CA PRO A 32 11.62 8.26 -12.36
C PRO A 32 12.56 7.44 -11.47
N ARG A 33 12.11 6.25 -11.06
CA ARG A 33 12.93 5.36 -10.21
C ARG A 33 14.19 4.86 -10.92
N SER A 34 14.18 4.70 -12.25
CA SER A 34 15.34 4.24 -13.03
C SER A 34 16.53 5.22 -13.02
N ASP A 35 16.31 6.48 -12.62
CA ASP A 35 17.39 7.46 -12.42
C ASP A 35 18.20 7.21 -11.13
N PHE A 36 17.79 6.26 -10.29
CA PHE A 36 18.40 6.00 -8.98
C PHE A 36 18.77 4.53 -8.80
N GLU A 37 19.91 4.31 -8.14
CA GLU A 37 20.28 3.00 -7.59
C GLU A 37 20.07 3.03 -6.08
N PHE A 38 19.24 2.11 -5.57
CA PHE A 38 19.00 1.98 -4.13
C PHE A 38 19.80 0.81 -3.58
N GLU A 39 20.68 1.08 -2.62
CA GLU A 39 21.39 0.04 -1.87
C GLU A 39 20.42 -0.82 -1.05
N THR A 40 19.39 -0.18 -0.48
CA THR A 40 18.39 -0.83 0.36
C THR A 40 16.98 -0.49 -0.12
N ILE A 41 16.17 -1.53 -0.31
CA ILE A 41 14.74 -1.46 -0.58
C ILE A 41 14.00 -2.11 0.59
N ILE A 42 13.13 -1.33 1.23
CA ILE A 42 12.27 -1.80 2.32
C ILE A 42 10.84 -1.93 1.78
N HIS A 43 10.30 -3.13 1.85
CA HIS A 43 8.92 -3.43 1.49
C HIS A 43 8.02 -3.33 2.71
N CYS A 44 7.29 -2.22 2.82
CA CYS A 44 6.31 -2.02 3.87
C CYS A 44 4.97 -2.69 3.51
N VAL A 45 4.58 -3.72 4.26
CA VAL A 45 3.30 -4.42 4.12
C VAL A 45 2.32 -4.01 5.21
N ARG A 46 1.02 -4.13 4.93
CA ARG A 46 -0.06 -3.81 5.86
C ARG A 46 -1.02 -4.98 6.01
N ASP A 47 -1.70 -5.04 7.14
CA ASP A 47 -2.76 -6.03 7.38
C ASP A 47 -3.90 -5.85 6.37
N PRO A 48 -4.19 -6.83 5.49
CA PRO A 48 -5.22 -6.68 4.46
C PRO A 48 -6.61 -6.40 5.02
N PHE A 49 -6.94 -6.90 6.22
CA PHE A 49 -8.25 -6.66 6.84
C PHE A 49 -8.49 -5.19 7.18
N LYS A 50 -7.42 -4.42 7.39
CA LYS A 50 -7.46 -2.97 7.64
C LYS A 50 -7.16 -2.18 6.37
N ALA A 51 -6.24 -2.66 5.53
CA ALA A 51 -5.81 -1.98 4.33
C ALA A 51 -6.92 -1.93 3.25
N ILE A 52 -7.64 -3.04 3.02
CA ILE A 52 -8.66 -3.10 1.97
C ILE A 52 -9.83 -2.13 2.24
N PRO A 53 -10.45 -2.11 3.44
CA PRO A 53 -11.47 -1.10 3.74
C PRO A 53 -10.94 0.33 3.58
N SER A 54 -9.72 0.61 4.06
CA SER A 54 -9.08 1.92 3.88
C SER A 54 -9.03 2.31 2.40
N ILE A 55 -8.49 1.46 1.52
CA ILE A 55 -8.39 1.72 0.08
C ILE A 55 -9.78 1.96 -0.54
N VAL A 56 -10.78 1.15 -0.17
CA VAL A 56 -12.15 1.32 -0.66
C VAL A 56 -12.70 2.70 -0.30
N TYR A 57 -12.52 3.14 0.96
CA TYR A 57 -13.15 4.36 1.48
C TYR A 57 -12.31 5.63 1.36
N THR A 58 -11.01 5.54 1.08
CA THR A 58 -10.13 6.72 0.97
C THR A 58 -9.56 6.91 -0.42
N GLU A 59 -9.55 5.89 -1.27
CA GLU A 59 -8.90 5.95 -2.59
C GLU A 59 -9.80 5.57 -3.76
N THR A 60 -10.78 4.67 -3.54
CA THR A 60 -11.58 4.08 -4.63
C THR A 60 -13.00 4.68 -4.74
N CYS A 61 -13.51 5.35 -3.70
CA CYS A 61 -14.89 5.84 -3.64
C CYS A 61 -15.10 7.30 -4.06
N CYS A 62 -14.11 7.96 -4.67
CA CYS A 62 -14.19 9.39 -4.92
C CYS A 62 -15.09 9.72 -6.12
N THR A 63 -16.36 9.97 -5.85
CA THR A 63 -17.24 10.78 -6.71
C THR A 63 -16.48 12.05 -7.12
N PRO A 64 -16.49 12.48 -8.39
CA PRO A 64 -15.78 13.68 -8.81
C PRO A 64 -16.22 14.91 -8.01
N ASN A 65 -15.31 15.48 -7.24
CA ASN A 65 -15.48 16.82 -6.68
C ASN A 65 -14.37 17.72 -7.25
N PRO A 66 -14.66 18.47 -8.33
CA PRO A 66 -13.66 19.27 -9.04
C PRO A 66 -13.05 20.40 -8.19
N ASP A 67 -13.64 20.74 -7.04
CA ASP A 67 -13.20 21.86 -6.20
C ASP A 67 -12.20 21.47 -5.09
N ASN A 68 -11.80 20.19 -5.00
CA ASN A 68 -10.93 19.71 -3.93
C ASN A 68 -9.54 19.33 -4.47
N TRP A 69 -8.49 20.08 -4.11
CA TRP A 69 -7.10 19.84 -4.53
C TRP A 69 -6.62 18.41 -4.23
N GLY A 70 -7.10 17.80 -3.13
CA GLY A 70 -6.83 16.40 -2.80
C GLY A 70 -7.45 15.39 -3.76
N TRP A 71 -8.56 15.73 -4.44
CA TRP A 71 -9.28 14.81 -5.33
C TRP A 71 -8.47 14.49 -6.60
N ASN A 72 -7.87 15.50 -7.23
CA ASN A 72 -7.05 15.30 -8.43
C ASN A 72 -5.89 14.32 -8.16
N ASN A 73 -5.32 14.36 -6.95
CA ASN A 73 -4.22 13.48 -6.58
C ASN A 73 -4.68 12.05 -6.27
N VAL A 74 -5.84 11.88 -5.62
CA VAL A 74 -6.44 10.55 -5.40
C VAL A 74 -6.82 9.89 -6.72
N TYR A 75 -7.46 10.63 -7.62
CA TYR A 75 -7.81 10.13 -8.96
C TYR A 75 -6.56 9.72 -9.75
N LYS A 76 -5.52 10.58 -9.79
CA LYS A 76 -4.23 10.27 -10.43
C LYS A 76 -3.57 9.01 -9.85
N SER A 77 -3.55 8.87 -8.52
CA SER A 77 -3.02 7.67 -7.85
C SER A 77 -3.76 6.40 -8.24
N THR A 78 -5.10 6.46 -8.24
CA THR A 78 -5.94 5.31 -8.61
C THR A 78 -5.79 4.97 -10.09
N GLU A 79 -5.83 5.95 -10.99
CA GLU A 79 -5.61 5.76 -12.42
C GLU A 79 -4.24 5.16 -12.72
N TYR A 80 -3.19 5.70 -12.09
CA TYR A 80 -1.83 5.21 -12.23
C TYR A 80 -1.73 3.73 -11.86
N ARG A 81 -2.26 3.33 -10.69
CA ARG A 81 -2.25 1.91 -10.28
C ARG A 81 -3.09 1.03 -11.18
N PHE A 82 -4.29 1.48 -11.55
CA PHE A 82 -5.23 0.68 -12.33
C PHE A 82 -4.70 0.41 -13.73
N ARG A 83 -4.08 1.41 -14.38
CA ARG A 83 -3.45 1.22 -15.68
C ARG A 83 -2.30 0.20 -15.61
N HIS A 84 -1.40 0.32 -14.63
CA HIS A 84 -0.25 -0.57 -14.51
C HIS A 84 -0.62 -2.00 -14.10
N LEU A 85 -1.73 -2.17 -13.39
CA LEU A 85 -2.23 -3.49 -12.97
C LEU A 85 -3.36 -4.03 -13.86
N ASN A 86 -3.73 -3.30 -14.92
CA ASN A 86 -4.84 -3.62 -15.81
C ASN A 86 -6.15 -3.90 -15.05
N ILE A 87 -6.50 -3.03 -14.10
CA ILE A 87 -7.73 -3.11 -13.29
C ILE A 87 -8.85 -2.36 -14.01
N ASP A 88 -10.00 -3.02 -14.20
CA ASP A 88 -11.19 -2.40 -14.78
C ASP A 88 -11.91 -1.50 -13.76
N PHE A 89 -12.07 -0.23 -14.09
CA PHE A 89 -12.85 0.74 -13.31
C PHE A 89 -14.32 0.36 -13.13
N LYS A 90 -14.86 -0.56 -13.94
CA LYS A 90 -16.22 -1.08 -13.82
C LYS A 90 -16.34 -2.33 -12.95
N ASP A 91 -15.21 -2.93 -12.53
CA ASP A 91 -15.21 -4.07 -11.59
C ASP A 91 -15.81 -3.65 -10.23
N TYR A 92 -16.16 -4.63 -9.42
CA TYR A 92 -16.62 -4.41 -8.07
C TYR A 92 -15.54 -3.71 -7.23
N ILE A 93 -15.90 -2.62 -6.55
CA ILE A 93 -14.95 -1.72 -5.86
C ILE A 93 -14.01 -2.43 -4.86
N VAL A 94 -14.50 -3.49 -4.19
CA VAL A 94 -13.67 -4.27 -3.27
C VAL A 94 -12.68 -5.14 -4.05
N ASN A 95 -13.09 -5.74 -5.17
CA ASN A 95 -12.16 -6.47 -6.06
C ASN A 95 -11.07 -5.53 -6.58
N GLN A 96 -11.42 -4.31 -6.98
CA GLN A 96 -10.44 -3.30 -7.42
C GLN A 96 -9.42 -2.99 -6.34
N ALA A 97 -9.87 -2.73 -5.10
CA ALA A 97 -8.99 -2.47 -3.97
C ALA A 97 -8.04 -3.65 -3.69
N ILE A 98 -8.55 -4.89 -3.76
CA ILE A 98 -7.76 -6.10 -3.55
C ILE A 98 -6.74 -6.31 -4.66
N ARG A 99 -7.14 -6.17 -5.93
CA ARG A 99 -6.23 -6.26 -7.08
C ARG A 99 -5.14 -5.21 -6.98
N SER A 100 -5.49 -3.98 -6.60
CA SER A 100 -4.52 -2.90 -6.41
C SER A 100 -3.55 -3.23 -5.29
N PHE A 101 -4.05 -3.64 -4.12
CA PHE A 101 -3.24 -4.01 -2.98
C PHE A 101 -2.26 -5.15 -3.33
N LEU A 102 -2.76 -6.27 -3.85
CA LEU A 102 -1.94 -7.43 -4.18
C LEU A 102 -0.94 -7.12 -5.30
N GLY A 103 -1.40 -6.49 -6.39
CA GLY A 103 -0.57 -6.20 -7.54
C GLY A 103 0.58 -5.25 -7.21
N TRP A 104 0.34 -4.24 -6.38
CA TRP A 104 1.41 -3.32 -5.99
C TRP A 104 2.43 -3.96 -5.06
N ASN A 105 1.98 -4.81 -4.13
CA ASN A 105 2.89 -5.61 -3.32
C ASN A 105 3.72 -6.56 -4.20
N GLU A 106 3.13 -7.20 -5.21
CA GLU A 106 3.85 -8.08 -6.14
C GLU A 106 4.92 -7.32 -6.96
N LEU A 107 4.63 -6.09 -7.40
CA LEU A 107 5.61 -5.24 -8.09
C LEU A 107 6.81 -4.94 -7.20
N ILE A 108 6.59 -4.60 -5.93
CA ILE A 108 7.66 -4.31 -4.97
C ILE A 108 8.44 -5.59 -4.66
N GLU A 109 7.77 -6.73 -4.50
CA GLU A 109 8.44 -8.03 -4.28
C GLU A 109 9.37 -8.42 -5.43
N LYS A 110 8.98 -8.11 -6.69
CA LYS A 110 9.84 -8.31 -7.88
C LYS A 110 11.10 -7.44 -7.87
N MET A 111 11.14 -6.38 -7.08
CA MET A 111 12.34 -5.57 -6.86
C MET A 111 13.33 -6.24 -5.89
N ASN A 112 13.00 -7.42 -5.34
CA ASN A 112 13.81 -8.18 -4.39
C ASN A 112 14.21 -7.33 -3.16
N PRO A 113 13.24 -6.89 -2.34
CA PRO A 113 13.51 -6.03 -1.19
C PRO A 113 14.45 -6.70 -0.19
N ASN A 114 15.37 -5.93 0.38
CA ASN A 114 16.31 -6.41 1.41
C ASN A 114 15.57 -6.77 2.71
N LEU A 115 14.43 -6.13 2.95
CA LEU A 115 13.64 -6.28 4.15
C LEU A 115 12.16 -6.05 3.87
N THR A 116 11.31 -6.93 4.40
CA THR A 116 9.86 -6.71 4.49
C THR A 116 9.50 -6.36 5.92
N VAL A 117 8.70 -5.30 6.11
CA VAL A 117 8.27 -4.80 7.42
C VAL A 117 6.76 -4.62 7.45
N ARG A 118 6.10 -5.19 8.45
CA ARG A 118 4.69 -4.97 8.75
C ARG A 118 4.55 -3.63 9.45
N VAL A 119 3.78 -2.73 8.85
CA VAL A 119 3.56 -1.37 9.39
C VAL A 119 2.93 -1.40 10.78
N GLU A 120 2.16 -2.44 11.10
CA GLU A 120 1.55 -2.61 12.43
C GLU A 120 2.53 -3.12 13.49
N HIS A 121 3.63 -3.76 13.07
CA HIS A 121 4.60 -4.44 13.94
C HIS A 121 6.07 -4.16 13.53
N PRO A 122 6.46 -2.90 13.25
CA PRO A 122 7.74 -2.63 12.60
C PRO A 122 8.93 -3.04 13.47
N LEU A 123 8.83 -2.84 14.79
CA LEU A 123 9.89 -3.21 15.72
C LEU A 123 10.12 -4.73 15.76
N ASP A 124 9.06 -5.53 15.67
CA ASP A 124 9.18 -6.99 15.69
C ASP A 124 9.93 -7.51 14.45
N ASP A 125 9.74 -6.87 13.31
CA ASP A 125 10.32 -7.31 12.04
C ASP A 125 11.77 -6.84 11.83
N ILE A 126 12.20 -5.79 12.53
CA ILE A 126 13.57 -5.26 12.49
C ILE A 126 14.42 -5.69 13.70
N LYS A 127 13.81 -6.18 14.79
CA LYS A 127 14.52 -6.57 16.01
C LYS A 127 15.58 -7.64 15.70
N GLY A 128 16.79 -7.42 16.19
CA GLY A 128 17.93 -8.34 16.00
C GLY A 128 18.55 -8.29 14.60
N LYS A 129 18.02 -7.50 13.67
CA LYS A 129 18.62 -7.22 12.36
C LYS A 129 19.34 -5.87 12.33
N TYR A 130 18.87 -4.93 13.14
CA TYR A 130 19.43 -3.58 13.24
C TYR A 130 19.51 -3.14 14.70
N ASP A 131 20.50 -2.31 15.01
CA ASP A 131 20.61 -1.64 16.30
C ASP A 131 19.57 -0.52 16.38
N ILE A 132 18.56 -0.73 17.22
CA ILE A 132 17.52 0.26 17.48
C ILE A 132 18.01 1.17 18.62
N PRO A 133 18.08 2.49 18.43
CA PRO A 133 18.48 3.41 19.49
C PRO A 133 17.59 3.26 20.73
N LEU A 134 18.18 3.35 21.92
CA LEU A 134 17.48 3.26 23.22
C LEU A 134 16.31 4.25 23.35
N ASN A 135 16.38 5.40 22.67
CA ASN A 135 15.38 6.47 22.70
C ASN A 135 14.54 6.53 21.42
N PHE A 136 14.43 5.43 20.68
CA PHE A 136 13.60 5.40 19.48
C PHE A 136 12.11 5.39 19.85
N GLU A 137 11.41 6.48 19.55
CA GLU A 137 9.97 6.58 19.69
C GLU A 137 9.31 6.37 18.33
N LEU A 138 8.33 5.47 18.28
CA LEU A 138 7.48 5.35 17.10
C LEU A 138 6.66 6.63 16.95
N PRO A 139 6.46 7.13 15.71
CA PRO A 139 5.55 8.24 15.47
C PRO A 139 4.15 7.86 15.98
N SER A 140 3.38 8.87 16.40
CA SER A 140 2.02 8.63 16.85
C SER A 140 1.21 7.93 15.75
N ARG A 141 0.39 6.95 16.14
CA ARG A 141 -0.46 6.14 15.23
C ARG A 141 -1.40 6.97 14.36
N THR A 142 -1.53 8.28 14.62
CA THR A 142 -2.37 9.21 13.87
C THR A 142 -1.72 9.74 12.60
N THR A 143 -0.40 9.59 12.45
CA THR A 143 0.32 10.04 11.26
C THR A 143 -0.12 9.18 10.08
N ASN A 144 -0.87 9.75 9.14
CA ASN A 144 -1.50 9.07 7.99
C ASN A 144 -2.67 8.12 8.30
N SER A 145 -3.31 8.23 9.48
CA SER A 145 -4.55 7.49 9.76
C SER A 145 -5.76 8.31 9.31
N THR A 146 -6.48 7.85 8.29
CA THR A 146 -7.79 8.40 7.94
C THR A 146 -8.89 7.52 8.52
N SER A 147 -9.87 8.13 9.18
CA SER A 147 -11.05 7.40 9.66
C SER A 147 -11.82 6.84 8.47
N HIS A 148 -12.15 5.54 8.52
CA HIS A 148 -12.91 4.86 7.49
C HIS A 148 -13.76 3.77 8.12
N ASN A 149 -14.81 3.37 7.40
CA ASN A 149 -15.67 2.28 7.83
C ASN A 149 -15.00 0.92 7.57
N SER A 150 -15.41 -0.09 8.32
CA SER A 150 -15.16 -1.49 7.95
C SER A 150 -16.09 -1.89 6.80
N LEU A 151 -15.65 -2.84 5.97
CA LEU A 151 -16.52 -3.47 4.98
C LEU A 151 -17.55 -4.37 5.68
N THR A 152 -18.78 -4.39 5.17
CA THR A 152 -19.84 -5.27 5.65
C THR A 152 -19.65 -6.72 5.18
N GLN A 153 -20.33 -7.66 5.84
CA GLN A 153 -20.32 -9.06 5.42
C GLN A 153 -20.76 -9.23 3.96
N ASP A 154 -21.83 -8.54 3.57
CA ASP A 154 -22.35 -8.59 2.20
C ASP A 154 -21.35 -8.05 1.18
N GLN A 155 -20.52 -7.08 1.59
CA GLN A 155 -19.46 -6.58 0.72
C GLN A 155 -18.36 -7.61 0.52
N TRP A 156 -17.96 -8.32 1.57
CA TRP A 156 -16.97 -9.41 1.49
C TRP A 156 -17.50 -10.62 0.72
N ASN A 157 -18.77 -10.97 0.88
CA ASN A 157 -19.40 -12.10 0.19
C ASN A 157 -19.46 -11.93 -1.34
N LYS A 158 -19.33 -10.69 -1.84
CA LYS A 158 -19.31 -10.38 -3.28
C LYS A 158 -17.90 -10.42 -3.89
N VAL A 159 -16.86 -10.59 -3.07
CA VAL A 159 -15.48 -10.64 -3.57
C VAL A 159 -15.25 -11.95 -4.31
N ASP A 160 -14.52 -11.87 -5.43
CA ASP A 160 -14.15 -13.05 -6.21
C ASP A 160 -13.38 -14.05 -5.32
N LYS A 161 -13.77 -15.33 -5.38
CA LYS A 161 -13.13 -16.37 -4.56
C LYS A 161 -11.62 -16.45 -4.78
N ASP A 162 -11.17 -16.36 -6.03
CA ASP A 162 -9.75 -16.40 -6.37
C ASP A 162 -8.97 -15.21 -5.78
N LEU A 163 -9.61 -14.04 -5.65
CA LEU A 163 -9.00 -12.88 -5.01
C LEU A 163 -8.91 -13.07 -3.49
N LEU A 164 -9.94 -13.65 -2.87
CA LEU A 164 -9.90 -14.01 -1.44
C LEU A 164 -8.83 -15.07 -1.16
N ASP A 165 -8.65 -16.04 -2.06
CA ASP A 165 -7.61 -17.06 -1.93
C ASP A 165 -6.21 -16.42 -1.98
N LYS A 166 -5.96 -15.51 -2.94
CA LYS A 166 -4.69 -14.75 -3.02
C LYS A 166 -4.45 -13.85 -1.81
N LEU A 167 -5.49 -13.22 -1.26
CA LEU A 167 -5.36 -12.44 -0.02
C LEU A 167 -5.01 -13.33 1.18
N GLU A 168 -5.59 -14.53 1.25
CA GLU A 168 -5.27 -15.49 2.30
C GLU A 168 -3.80 -15.92 2.20
N GLU A 169 -3.32 -16.22 0.99
CA GLU A 169 -1.90 -16.52 0.72
C GLU A 169 -1.00 -15.36 1.14
N PHE A 170 -1.38 -14.12 0.84
CA PHE A 170 -0.66 -12.93 1.29
C PHE A 170 -0.60 -12.85 2.83
N CYS A 171 -1.73 -13.07 3.51
CA CYS A 171 -1.77 -13.07 4.98
C CYS A 171 -0.81 -14.12 5.55
N ILE A 172 -0.84 -15.35 5.03
CA ILE A 172 0.03 -16.45 5.48
C ILE A 172 1.50 -16.09 5.26
N LYS A 173 1.84 -15.63 4.04
CA LYS A 173 3.21 -15.25 3.66
C LYS A 173 3.80 -14.20 4.59
N HIS A 174 3.00 -13.21 4.96
CA HIS A 174 3.42 -12.08 5.78
C HIS A 174 3.02 -12.21 7.25
N ASN A 175 2.68 -13.42 7.72
CA ASN A 175 2.35 -13.70 9.13
C ASN A 175 1.27 -12.77 9.72
N TYR A 176 0.21 -12.54 8.95
CA TYR A 176 -1.04 -11.93 9.39
C TYR A 176 -2.09 -13.01 9.69
N LEU A 177 -3.09 -12.64 10.49
CA LEU A 177 -4.24 -13.52 10.74
C LEU A 177 -5.00 -13.81 9.44
N SER A 178 -5.55 -15.03 9.33
CA SER A 178 -6.39 -15.46 8.21
C SER A 178 -7.44 -14.40 7.87
N ILE A 179 -7.53 -14.01 6.60
CA ILE A 179 -8.56 -13.06 6.18
C ILE A 179 -9.92 -13.74 6.19
N LYS A 180 -9.97 -15.02 5.80
CA LYS A 180 -11.20 -15.80 5.72
C LYS A 180 -11.83 -16.04 7.09
N ASP A 181 -11.03 -16.22 8.13
CA ASP A 181 -11.55 -16.40 9.49
C ASP A 181 -12.05 -15.08 10.07
N ARG A 182 -11.37 -13.97 9.77
CA ARG A 182 -11.75 -12.63 10.24
C ARG A 182 -13.00 -12.10 9.55
N ILE A 183 -13.22 -12.45 8.28
CA ILE A 183 -14.44 -12.09 7.54
C ILE A 183 -15.67 -12.83 8.09
N LYS A 184 -15.54 -13.97 8.78
CA LYS A 184 -16.71 -14.74 9.27
C LYS A 184 -17.23 -14.26 10.64
N GLN A 185 -16.48 -13.41 11.33
CA GLN A 185 -16.77 -12.93 12.68
C GLN A 185 -17.58 -11.65 12.64
#